data_AF-A0A948BMW6-F1
#
_entry.id   AF-A0A948BMW6-F1
#
_cell.length_a   1.000
_cell.length_b   1.000
_cell.length_c   1.000
_cell.angle_alpha   90.00
_cell.angle_beta   90.00
_cell.angle_gamma   90.00
#
_symmetry.space_group_name_H-M   'P 1'
#
loop_
_entity.id
_entity.type
_entity.pdbx_description
1 polymer ?
#
loop_
_entity_poly.entity_id
_entity_poly.type
_entity_poly.pdbx_seq_one_letter_code
_entity_poly.pdbx_strand_id
1 'polypeptide(L)'
;MERESKRIHEHRVITMLGRAEMEFLDRMGKDSLFSTGHKLSYSEILKGLVELAMKSGVSGEGIGSISELEEKLMRKIAEDLEKNKTA
;
A
#
# COMPACT_ATOMS: atom_id res chain seq x y z
N MET A 1 -0.97 -4.37 -37.78
CA MET A 1 -0.44 -4.73 -36.44
C MET A 1 -1.36 -4.09 -35.42
N GLU A 2 -2.40 -4.81 -35.02
CA GLU A 2 -3.26 -4.39 -33.91
C GLU A 2 -2.44 -4.45 -32.62
N ARG A 3 -2.43 -3.35 -31.87
CA ARG A 3 -1.85 -3.31 -30.53
C ARG A 3 -2.81 -4.08 -29.62
N GLU A 4 -2.43 -5.29 -29.26
CA GLU A 4 -3.13 -6.08 -28.26
C GLU A 4 -3.05 -5.32 -26.92
N SER A 5 -4.08 -4.55 -26.62
CA SER A 5 -4.25 -3.91 -25.30
C SER A 5 -4.31 -5.03 -24.27
N LYS A 6 -3.21 -5.24 -23.55
CA LYS A 6 -3.17 -6.11 -22.35
C LYS A 6 -4.35 -5.72 -21.47
N ARG A 7 -5.39 -6.55 -21.44
CA ARG A 7 -6.49 -6.40 -20.48
C ARG A 7 -5.87 -6.51 -19.10
N ILE A 8 -5.94 -5.43 -18.32
CA ILE A 8 -5.58 -5.46 -16.90
C ILE A 8 -6.63 -6.37 -16.27
N HIS A 9 -6.24 -7.60 -15.93
CA HIS A 9 -7.08 -8.53 -15.21
C HIS A 9 -7.02 -8.15 -13.74
N GLU A 10 -7.99 -7.35 -13.29
CA GLU A 10 -8.13 -7.03 -11.87
C GLU A 10 -8.65 -8.27 -11.12
N HIS A 11 -7.96 -8.65 -10.05
CA HIS A 11 -8.38 -9.74 -9.16
C HIS A 11 -8.93 -9.15 -7.86
N ARG A 12 -10.08 -9.67 -7.41
CA ARG A 12 -10.68 -9.25 -6.13
C ARG A 12 -9.96 -9.96 -4.98
N VAL A 13 -9.32 -9.18 -4.11
CA VAL A 13 -8.80 -9.65 -2.83
C VAL A 13 -9.84 -9.34 -1.75
N ILE A 14 -10.16 -10.33 -0.91
CA ILE A 14 -11.08 -10.18 0.22
C ILE A 14 -10.31 -10.58 1.47
N THR A 15 -10.31 -9.70 2.47
CA THR A 15 -9.73 -9.96 3.79
C THR A 15 -10.69 -9.49 4.88
N MET A 16 -10.53 -10.00 6.08
CA MET A 16 -11.30 -9.60 7.26
C MET A 16 -10.45 -8.65 8.10
N LEU A 17 -11.01 -7.49 8.41
CA LEU A 17 -10.39 -6.50 9.27
C LEU A 17 -11.17 -6.41 10.59
N GLY A 18 -10.44 -6.38 11.69
CA GLY A 18 -10.96 -6.10 13.02
C GLY A 18 -11.31 -4.62 13.20
N ARG A 19 -11.91 -4.32 14.35
CA ARG A 19 -12.36 -2.96 14.69
C ARG A 19 -11.25 -1.92 14.59
N ALA A 20 -10.07 -2.21 15.16
CA ALA A 20 -8.96 -1.26 15.19
C ALA A 20 -8.45 -0.89 13.79
N GLU A 21 -8.37 -1.87 12.89
CA GLU A 21 -7.95 -1.67 11.50
C GLU A 21 -9.00 -0.87 10.72
N MET A 22 -10.29 -1.16 10.95
CA MET A 22 -11.40 -0.39 10.36
C MET A 22 -11.41 1.06 10.85
N GLU A 23 -11.19 1.29 12.14
CA GLU A 23 -11.10 2.63 12.71
C GLU A 23 -9.91 3.42 12.15
N PHE A 24 -8.78 2.74 11.89
CA PHE A 24 -7.62 3.35 11.22
C PHE A 24 -7.97 3.81 9.80
N LEU A 25 -8.59 2.95 8.98
CA LEU A 25 -8.99 3.29 7.61
C LEU A 25 -10.02 4.43 7.58
N ASP A 26 -10.98 4.43 8.52
CA ASP A 26 -11.97 5.51 8.62
C ASP A 26 -11.33 6.85 9.00
N ARG A 27 -10.38 6.84 9.95
CA ARG A 27 -9.63 8.03 10.34
C ARG A 27 -8.85 8.61 9.15
N MET A 28 -8.10 7.78 8.44
CA MET A 28 -7.36 8.19 7.23
C MET A 28 -8.27 8.83 6.18
N GLY A 29 -9.44 8.22 5.92
CA GLY A 29 -10.42 8.78 4.99
C GLY A 29 -10.96 10.14 5.46
N LYS A 30 -11.30 10.27 6.74
CA LYS A 30 -11.75 11.55 7.34
C LYS A 30 -10.67 12.61 7.27
N ASP A 31 -9.44 12.29 7.65
CA ASP A 31 -8.32 13.22 7.64
C ASP A 31 -8.03 13.72 6.22
N SER A 32 -8.08 12.83 5.22
CA SER A 32 -8.03 13.23 3.81
C SER A 32 -9.15 14.20 3.43
N LEU A 33 -10.40 13.90 3.84
CA LEU A 33 -11.55 14.76 3.57
C LEU A 33 -11.39 16.15 4.19
N PHE A 34 -10.94 16.24 5.44
CA PHE A 34 -10.77 17.50 6.15
C PHE A 34 -9.58 18.32 5.63
N SER A 35 -8.51 17.66 5.20
CA SER A 35 -7.28 18.32 4.72
C SER A 35 -7.35 18.75 3.26
N THR A 36 -7.98 17.96 2.40
CA THR A 36 -7.95 18.16 0.92
C THR A 36 -9.32 18.42 0.32
N GLY A 37 -10.40 18.26 1.09
CA GLY A 37 -11.78 18.28 0.58
C GLY A 37 -12.18 16.99 -0.15
N HIS A 38 -11.29 16.01 -0.28
CA HIS A 38 -11.55 14.74 -0.94
C HIS A 38 -11.36 13.56 0.04
N LYS A 39 -12.41 12.75 0.19
CA LYS A 39 -12.37 11.56 1.04
C LYS A 39 -11.78 10.38 0.27
N LEU A 40 -10.61 9.90 0.69
CA LEU A 40 -10.08 8.62 0.21
C LEU A 40 -10.97 7.47 0.70
N SER A 41 -11.37 6.60 -0.23
CA SER A 41 -12.03 5.34 0.10
C SER A 41 -11.06 4.32 0.67
N TYR A 42 -11.59 3.32 1.39
CA TYR A 42 -10.76 2.26 1.97
C TYR A 42 -9.97 1.51 0.90
N SER A 43 -10.60 1.28 -0.26
CA SER A 43 -9.95 0.63 -1.40
C SER A 43 -8.80 1.47 -1.97
N GLU A 44 -8.95 2.79 -2.05
CA GLU A 44 -7.89 3.68 -2.52
C GLU A 44 -6.71 3.72 -1.55
N ILE A 45 -6.99 3.75 -0.25
CA ILE A 45 -5.96 3.68 0.80
C ILE A 45 -5.19 2.36 0.68
N LEU A 46 -5.89 1.23 0.65
CA LEU A 46 -5.27 -0.09 0.54
C LEU A 46 -4.48 -0.26 -0.76
N LYS A 47 -5.04 0.21 -1.89
CA LYS A 47 -4.35 0.20 -3.18
C LYS A 47 -3.06 1.03 -3.13
N GLY A 48 -3.10 2.23 -2.53
CA GLY A 48 -1.92 3.07 -2.36
C GLY A 48 -0.84 2.41 -1.51
N LEU A 49 -1.22 1.72 -0.42
CA LEU A 49 -0.29 0.97 0.42
C LEU A 49 0.37 -0.19 -0.35
N VAL A 50 -0.40 -0.95 -1.13
CA VAL A 50 0.12 -2.05 -1.96
C VAL A 50 1.06 -1.49 -3.05
N GLU A 51 0.67 -0.42 -3.73
CA GLU A 51 1.52 0.22 -4.74
C GLU A 51 2.83 0.75 -4.15
N LEU A 52 2.79 1.30 -2.93
CA LEU A 52 3.99 1.73 -2.22
C LEU A 52 4.92 0.54 -1.92
N ALA A 53 4.37 -0.56 -1.41
CA ALA A 53 5.14 -1.78 -1.15
C ALA A 53 5.75 -2.38 -2.41
N MET A 54 5.05 -2.32 -3.55
CA MET A 54 5.59 -2.71 -4.85
C MET A 54 6.74 -1.80 -5.29
N LYS A 55 6.58 -0.47 -5.12
CA LYS A 55 7.59 0.52 -5.50
C LYS A 55 8.88 0.42 -4.68
N SER A 56 8.78 0.07 -3.40
CA SER A 56 9.95 -0.15 -2.54
C SER A 56 10.68 -1.47 -2.84
N GLY A 57 10.19 -2.27 -3.79
CA GLY A 57 10.84 -3.51 -4.25
C GLY A 57 10.84 -4.62 -3.21
N VAL A 58 9.89 -4.60 -2.27
CA VAL A 58 9.78 -5.66 -1.25
C VAL A 58 9.23 -6.92 -1.91
N SER A 59 9.98 -8.03 -1.76
CA SER A 59 9.59 -9.36 -2.24
C SER A 59 9.19 -10.28 -1.07
N GLY A 60 8.40 -11.31 -1.37
CA GLY A 60 8.09 -12.40 -0.43
C GLY A 60 9.25 -13.34 -0.09
N GLU A 61 10.44 -13.11 -0.67
CA GLU A 61 11.61 -13.96 -0.45
C GLU A 61 12.10 -13.86 0.99
N GLY A 62 12.24 -15.01 1.65
CA GLY A 62 12.70 -15.08 3.05
C GLY A 62 11.69 -14.55 4.07
N ILE A 63 10.40 -14.47 3.72
CA ILE A 63 9.32 -14.08 4.64
C ILE A 63 8.54 -15.34 5.05
N GLY A 64 8.72 -15.77 6.29
CA GLY A 64 7.98 -16.85 6.94
C GLY A 64 6.89 -16.37 7.89
N SER A 65 6.90 -15.09 8.28
CA SER A 65 5.90 -14.50 9.19
C SER A 65 5.50 -13.08 8.81
N ILE A 66 4.36 -12.61 9.35
CA ILE A 66 3.90 -11.24 9.16
C ILE A 66 4.89 -10.23 9.77
N SER A 67 5.48 -10.54 10.92
CA SER A 67 6.48 -9.67 11.56
C SER A 67 7.72 -9.49 10.69
N GLU A 68 8.19 -10.55 10.04
CA GLU A 68 9.31 -10.44 9.09
C GLU A 68 8.97 -9.59 7.85
N LEU A 69 7.71 -9.65 7.39
CA LEU A 69 7.23 -8.77 6.32
C LEU A 69 7.24 -7.30 6.75
N GLU A 70 6.75 -7.01 7.95
CA GLU A 70 6.74 -5.66 8.52
C GLU A 70 8.16 -5.10 8.65
N GLU A 71 9.09 -5.86 9.23
CA GLU A 71 10.49 -5.45 9.36
C GLU A 71 11.15 -5.18 8.00
N LYS A 72 10.92 -6.05 7.02
CA LYS A 72 11.48 -5.89 5.66
C LYS A 72 10.90 -4.67 4.95
N LEU A 73 9.60 -4.42 5.07
CA LEU A 73 8.94 -3.23 4.54
C LEU A 73 9.51 -1.95 5.17
N MET A 74 9.60 -1.91 6.50
CA MET A 74 10.12 -0.76 7.24
C MET A 74 11.56 -0.43 6.83
N ARG A 75 12.41 -1.46 6.75
CA ARG A 75 13.80 -1.29 6.31
C ARG A 75 13.88 -0.73 4.89
N LYS A 76 13.09 -1.27 3.96
CA LYS A 76 13.11 -0.83 2.55
C LYS A 76 12.63 0.61 2.38
N ILE A 77 11.58 1.00 3.09
CA ILE A 77 11.08 2.38 3.09
C ILE A 77 12.14 3.32 3.68
N ALA A 78 12.81 2.93 4.78
CA ALA A 78 13.88 3.73 5.36
C ALA A 78 15.06 3.92 4.38
N GLU A 79 15.53 2.85 3.75
CA GLU A 79 16.58 2.88 2.73
C GLU A 79 16.22 3.84 1.57
N ASP A 80 14.98 3.84 1.11
CA ASP A 80 14.52 4.69 0.00
C ASP A 80 14.38 6.16 0.41
N LEU A 81 13.98 6.44 1.65
CA LEU A 81 13.95 7.80 2.19
C LEU A 81 15.35 8.39 2.36
N GLU A 82 16.36 7.59 2.72
CA GLU A 82 17.75 8.05 2.82
C GLU A 82 18.36 8.35 1.45
N LYS A 83 18.09 7.52 0.43
CA LYS A 83 18.51 7.78 -0.95
C LYS A 83 17.94 9.10 -1.48
N ASN A 84 16.67 9.38 -1.20
CA ASN A 84 16.00 10.61 -1.63
C ASN A 84 16.47 11.88 -0.88
N LYS A 85 17.13 11.76 0.27
CA LYS A 85 17.76 12.91 0.97
C LYS A 85 19.15 13.26 0.43
N THR A 86 19.77 12.34 -0.31
CA THR A 86 21.15 12.45 -0.81
C THR A 86 21.19 12.81 -2.30
N ALA A 87 20.02 12.92 -2.94
CA ALA A 87 19.81 13.35 -4.33
C ALA A 87 19.26 14.78 -4.36
#